data_AF-A0A7V6KV14-F1
#
_entry.id   AF-A0A7V6KV14-F1
#
_cell.length_a   1.000
_cell.length_b   1.000
_cell.length_c   1.000
_cell.angle_alpha   90.00
_cell.angle_beta   90.00
_cell.angle_gamma   90.00
#
_symmetry.space_group_name_H-M   'P 1'
#
loop_
_entity.id
_entity.type
_entity.pdbx_description
1 polymer ?
#
loop_
_entity_poly.entity_id
_entity_poly.type
_entity_poly.pdbx_seq_one_letter_code
_entity_poly.pdbx_strand_id
1 'polypeptide(L)'
;LIHNIAPFDPTIQYLDAKDCLFRIYRDIRFSHDKSPYKRHFGAYIAAQGGRKSFLSGYYLHIEPNNSALCGGIYCPDKEMLKHVRTAIDIDFDDFQKIINEKKFKHYFGNVFALNKLKKIPQGFDANSPAAEYLKFKEFFVKHSFTDSEVCAPDFLERLLPMCRAMKPFNDFLNSALLY
;
A
#
# COMPACT_ATOMS: atom_id res chain seq x y z
N LEU A 1 0.25 4.31 -16.59
CA LEU A 1 0.30 4.60 -15.14
C LEU A 1 1.67 5.09 -14.67
N ILE A 2 2.77 4.30 -14.74
CA ILE A 2 4.13 4.70 -14.27
C ILE A 2 4.54 6.10 -14.77
N HIS A 3 4.51 6.33 -16.09
CA HIS A 3 4.82 7.63 -16.69
C HIS A 3 3.99 8.82 -16.17
N ASN A 4 2.77 8.57 -15.68
CA ASN A 4 1.90 9.63 -15.15
C ASN A 4 2.10 9.86 -13.64
N ILE A 5 2.63 8.87 -12.92
CA ILE A 5 2.97 8.99 -11.50
C ILE A 5 4.37 9.58 -11.33
N ALA A 6 5.32 9.20 -12.19
CA ALA A 6 6.72 9.63 -12.15
C ALA A 6 6.95 11.16 -11.98
N PRO A 7 6.15 12.06 -12.59
CA PRO A 7 6.32 13.51 -12.40
C PRO A 7 6.15 13.98 -10.95
N PHE A 8 5.38 13.25 -10.13
CA PHE A 8 5.22 13.56 -8.72
C PHE A 8 5.86 12.54 -7.79
N ASP A 9 6.21 11.35 -8.26
CA ASP A 9 7.03 10.37 -7.55
C ASP A 9 8.19 9.88 -8.45
N PRO A 10 9.33 10.59 -8.46
CA PRO A 10 10.44 10.26 -9.34
C PRO A 10 11.15 8.96 -8.97
N THR A 11 10.87 8.38 -7.79
CA THR A 11 11.53 7.15 -7.32
C THR A 11 11.20 5.92 -8.18
N ILE A 12 10.07 5.99 -8.90
CA ILE A 12 9.58 4.91 -9.77
C ILE A 12 9.83 5.16 -11.27
N GLN A 13 10.47 6.27 -11.64
CA GLN A 13 10.54 6.74 -13.04
C GLN A 13 11.27 5.77 -13.99
N TYR A 14 12.17 4.94 -13.46
CA TYR A 14 12.97 3.99 -14.23
C TYR A 14 12.42 2.55 -14.17
N LEU A 15 11.22 2.35 -13.61
CA LEU A 15 10.59 1.03 -13.60
C LEU A 15 10.01 0.70 -14.97
N ASP A 16 10.34 -0.49 -15.48
CA ASP A 16 9.58 -1.08 -16.58
C ASP A 16 8.29 -1.71 -16.05
N ALA A 17 7.25 -1.72 -16.88
CA ALA A 17 5.98 -2.37 -16.53
C ALA A 17 6.19 -3.85 -16.12
N LYS A 18 7.08 -4.58 -16.81
CA LYS A 18 7.39 -5.99 -16.52
C LYS A 18 7.90 -6.24 -15.09
N ASP A 19 8.52 -5.24 -14.47
CA ASP A 19 9.06 -5.34 -13.11
C ASP A 19 7.96 -5.17 -12.05
N CYS A 20 6.82 -4.57 -12.44
CA CYS A 20 5.69 -4.32 -11.56
C CYS A 20 4.63 -5.44 -11.60
N LEU A 21 4.58 -6.24 -12.68
CA LEU A 21 3.51 -7.21 -12.92
C LEU A 21 3.69 -8.53 -12.17
N PHE A 22 2.67 -8.96 -11.43
CA PHE A 22 2.64 -10.31 -10.88
C PHE A 22 2.33 -11.36 -11.95
N ARG A 23 2.87 -12.56 -11.78
CA ARG A 23 2.55 -13.70 -12.65
C ARG A 23 1.09 -14.12 -12.47
N ILE A 24 0.47 -14.54 -13.58
CA ILE A 24 -0.92 -15.03 -13.63
C ILE A 24 -1.08 -16.45 -13.09
N TYR A 25 0.00 -17.24 -13.03
CA TYR A 25 -0.05 -18.64 -12.59
C TYR A 25 -0.33 -18.75 -11.08
N ARG A 26 -1.05 -19.81 -10.71
CA ARG A 26 -1.34 -20.15 -9.30
C ARG A 26 -0.59 -21.41 -8.89
N ASP A 27 -0.12 -21.43 -7.65
CA ASP A 27 0.25 -22.70 -7.00
C ASP A 27 -1.03 -23.38 -6.51
N ILE A 28 -1.42 -24.45 -7.21
CA ILE A 28 -2.68 -25.18 -6.96
C ILE A 28 -2.47 -26.49 -6.19
N ARG A 29 -1.23 -26.81 -5.75
CA ARG A 29 -0.93 -28.10 -5.09
C ARG A 29 -1.81 -28.35 -3.88
N PHE A 30 -2.01 -27.32 -3.06
CA PHE A 30 -2.78 -27.39 -1.81
C PHE A 30 -4.09 -26.60 -1.86
N SER A 31 -4.43 -25.98 -3.00
CA SER A 31 -5.68 -25.22 -3.12
C SER A 31 -6.86 -26.14 -3.44
N HIS A 32 -8.03 -25.85 -2.85
CA HIS A 32 -9.28 -26.53 -3.21
C HIS A 32 -9.71 -26.18 -4.64
N ASP A 33 -9.52 -24.91 -5.03
CA ASP A 33 -9.75 -24.44 -6.39
C ASP A 33 -8.51 -24.74 -7.27
N LYS A 34 -8.73 -25.57 -8.31
CA LYS A 34 -7.69 -26.05 -9.23
C LYS A 34 -7.55 -25.21 -10.50
N SER A 35 -8.20 -24.06 -10.58
CA SER A 35 -8.07 -23.14 -11.72
C SER A 35 -6.58 -22.78 -11.93
N PRO A 36 -6.03 -22.96 -13.15
CA PRO A 36 -4.58 -22.81 -13.39
C PRO A 36 -4.10 -21.36 -13.30
N TYR A 37 -5.03 -20.40 -13.46
CA TYR A 37 -4.74 -18.97 -13.52
C TYR A 37 -5.48 -18.18 -12.46
N LYS A 38 -4.90 -17.05 -12.07
CA LYS A 38 -5.56 -16.00 -11.30
C LYS A 38 -6.66 -15.38 -12.14
N ARG A 39 -7.76 -15.03 -11.48
CA ARG A 39 -8.87 -14.27 -12.07
C ARG A 39 -8.72 -12.75 -11.89
N HIS A 40 -7.55 -12.35 -11.39
CA HIS A 40 -7.19 -10.97 -11.15
C HIS A 40 -5.84 -10.64 -11.78
N PHE A 41 -5.72 -9.38 -12.17
CA PHE A 41 -4.48 -8.73 -12.55
C PHE A 41 -3.95 -7.94 -11.35
N GLY A 42 -2.63 -8.01 -11.14
CA GLY A 42 -1.96 -7.30 -10.05
C GLY A 42 -0.69 -6.64 -10.55
N ALA A 43 -0.52 -5.36 -10.22
CA ALA A 43 0.71 -4.61 -10.47
C ALA A 43 1.14 -3.88 -9.21
N TYR A 44 2.39 -4.05 -8.79
CA TYR A 44 2.98 -3.29 -7.69
C TYR A 44 4.10 -2.39 -8.19
N ILE A 45 3.85 -1.09 -8.11
CA ILE A 45 4.73 -0.02 -8.60
C ILE A 45 5.38 0.61 -7.37
N ALA A 46 6.60 0.18 -7.09
CA ALA A 46 7.39 0.62 -5.94
C ALA A 46 8.86 0.75 -6.35
N ALA A 47 9.56 1.73 -5.78
CA ALA A 47 10.98 1.95 -6.02
C ALA A 47 11.80 0.70 -5.67
N GLN A 48 13.00 0.57 -6.24
CA GLN A 48 13.91 -0.55 -5.95
C GLN A 48 13.33 -1.95 -6.28
N GLY A 49 12.71 -2.09 -7.46
CA GLY A 49 12.39 -3.40 -8.03
C GLY A 49 10.92 -3.77 -8.12
N GLY A 50 10.01 -2.78 -8.11
CA GLY A 50 8.59 -2.97 -8.42
C GLY A 50 7.96 -4.02 -7.52
N ARG A 51 7.46 -5.11 -8.12
CA ARG A 51 6.82 -6.23 -7.40
C ARG A 51 7.71 -6.98 -6.41
N LYS A 52 9.03 -6.78 -6.47
CA LYS A 52 10.01 -7.37 -5.53
C LYS A 52 10.47 -6.38 -4.47
N SER A 53 10.03 -5.14 -4.53
CA SER A 53 10.41 -4.13 -3.56
C SER A 53 9.86 -4.46 -2.18
N PHE A 54 10.65 -4.15 -1.16
CA PHE A 54 10.22 -4.14 0.24
C PHE A 54 9.65 -2.78 0.65
N LEU A 55 9.80 -1.75 -0.19
CA LEU A 55 9.29 -0.41 0.05
C LEU A 55 7.80 -0.35 -0.22
N SER A 56 7.13 0.61 0.42
CA SER A 56 5.76 1.04 0.13
C SER A 56 5.66 1.63 -1.28
N GLY A 57 4.52 1.40 -1.93
CA GLY A 57 4.26 1.87 -3.29
C GLY A 57 2.78 1.80 -3.65
N TYR A 58 2.51 1.66 -4.95
CA TYR A 58 1.16 1.64 -5.49
C TYR A 58 0.81 0.24 -5.99
N TYR A 59 -0.19 -0.39 -5.38
CA TYR A 59 -0.70 -1.68 -5.83
C TYR A 59 -2.03 -1.49 -6.56
N LEU A 60 -2.06 -1.83 -7.85
CA LEU A 60 -3.28 -1.88 -8.63
C LEU A 60 -3.75 -3.34 -8.73
N HIS A 61 -4.97 -3.59 -8.28
CA HIS A 61 -5.65 -4.87 -8.36
C HIS A 61 -6.88 -4.74 -9.25
N ILE A 62 -6.96 -5.53 -10.31
CA ILE A 62 -8.10 -5.57 -11.22
C ILE A 62 -8.69 -6.96 -11.20
N GLU A 63 -9.89 -7.09 -10.66
CA GLU A 63 -10.65 -8.32 -10.53
C GLU A 63 -12.14 -8.00 -10.69
N PRO A 64 -12.92 -8.81 -11.42
CA PRO A 64 -14.37 -8.63 -11.50
C PRO A 64 -14.99 -8.57 -10.11
N ASN A 65 -15.72 -7.49 -9.83
CA ASN A 65 -16.36 -7.16 -8.55
C ASN A 65 -15.41 -6.96 -7.35
N ASN A 66 -14.09 -6.88 -7.57
CA ASN A 66 -13.12 -6.74 -6.49
C ASN A 66 -11.89 -5.90 -6.87
N SER A 67 -12.05 -4.93 -7.76
CA SER A 67 -10.94 -4.06 -8.17
C SER A 67 -10.60 -3.03 -7.10
N ALA A 68 -9.31 -2.69 -6.95
CA ALA A 68 -8.86 -1.74 -5.94
C ALA A 68 -7.50 -1.11 -6.26
N LEU A 69 -7.27 0.09 -5.72
CA LEU A 69 -5.97 0.73 -5.58
C LEU A 69 -5.57 0.68 -4.11
N CYS A 70 -4.40 0.13 -3.82
CA CYS A 70 -3.85 0.06 -2.47
C CYS A 70 -2.47 0.71 -2.40
N GLY A 71 -2.07 1.07 -1.19
CA GLY A 71 -0.71 1.47 -0.86
C GLY A 71 -0.37 1.12 0.58
N GLY A 72 0.85 1.43 0.97
CA GLY A 72 1.42 0.97 2.23
C GLY A 72 2.26 -0.29 2.09
N ILE A 73 2.50 -0.95 3.23
CA ILE A 73 3.35 -2.14 3.30
C ILE A 73 2.49 -3.35 3.71
N TYR A 74 2.52 -4.37 2.86
CA TYR A 74 1.82 -5.63 3.07
C TYR A 74 2.79 -6.72 3.53
N CYS A 75 2.43 -7.44 4.61
CA CYS A 75 3.25 -8.49 5.22
C CYS A 75 4.73 -8.08 5.50
N PRO A 76 4.98 -6.94 6.17
CA PRO A 76 6.34 -6.58 6.60
C PRO A 76 6.92 -7.63 7.55
N ASP A 77 8.24 -7.82 7.51
CA ASP A 77 8.94 -8.63 8.50
C ASP A 77 9.03 -7.91 9.87
N LYS A 78 9.65 -8.57 10.85
CA LYS A 78 9.75 -8.04 12.22
C LYS A 78 10.58 -6.75 12.30
N GLU A 79 11.65 -6.63 11.54
CA GLU A 79 12.54 -5.46 11.56
C GLU A 79 11.85 -4.27 10.87
N MET A 80 11.24 -4.51 9.71
CA MET A 80 10.42 -3.50 9.03
C MET A 80 9.29 -2.96 9.93
N LEU A 81 8.58 -3.87 10.62
CA LEU A 81 7.54 -3.47 11.57
C LEU A 81 8.09 -2.64 12.72
N LYS A 82 9.28 -2.98 13.23
CA LYS A 82 9.92 -2.22 14.29
C LYS A 82 10.22 -0.80 13.81
N HIS A 83 10.86 -0.65 12.64
CA HIS A 83 11.21 0.65 12.11
C HIS A 83 9.99 1.53 11.84
N VAL A 84 8.96 1.00 11.17
CA VAL A 84 7.73 1.74 10.89
C VAL A 84 7.04 2.17 12.18
N ARG A 85 6.94 1.27 13.18
CA ARG A 85 6.35 1.63 14.48
C ARG A 85 7.15 2.70 15.21
N THR A 86 8.48 2.62 15.18
CA THR A 86 9.36 3.64 15.77
C THR A 86 9.17 4.98 15.10
N ALA A 87 9.12 5.04 13.77
CA ALA A 87 8.84 6.28 13.05
C ALA A 87 7.45 6.85 13.40
N ILE A 88 6.41 6.01 13.47
CA ILE A 88 5.07 6.44 13.87
C ILE A 88 5.04 6.97 15.31
N ASP A 89 5.78 6.36 16.23
CA ASP A 89 5.82 6.77 17.64
C ASP A 89 6.56 8.10 17.83
N ILE A 90 7.67 8.30 17.12
CA ILE A 90 8.49 9.52 17.18
C ILE A 90 7.81 10.68 16.45
N ASP A 91 7.34 10.44 15.22
CA ASP A 91 6.82 11.47 14.31
C ASP A 91 5.29 11.38 14.17
N PHE A 92 4.60 11.11 15.28
CA PHE A 92 3.15 10.84 15.26
C PHE A 92 2.32 12.00 14.72
N ASP A 93 2.70 13.24 15.04
CA ASP A 93 1.99 14.42 14.55
C ASP A 93 2.05 14.53 13.02
N ASP A 94 3.18 14.18 12.40
CA ASP A 94 3.35 14.21 10.95
C ASP A 94 2.61 13.05 10.29
N PHE A 95 2.66 11.86 10.90
CA PHE A 95 1.81 10.74 10.49
C PHE A 95 0.32 11.12 10.54
N GLN A 96 -0.12 11.75 11.62
CA GLN A 96 -1.49 12.24 11.77
C GLN A 96 -1.85 13.28 10.72
N LYS A 97 -0.98 14.25 10.42
CA LYS A 97 -1.23 15.25 9.35
C LYS A 97 -1.45 14.57 8.01
N ILE A 98 -0.66 13.55 7.68
CA ILE A 98 -0.78 12.80 6.42
C ILE A 98 -2.13 12.08 6.36
N ILE A 99 -2.47 11.27 7.37
CA ILE A 99 -3.69 10.44 7.33
C ILE A 99 -4.97 11.26 7.54
N ASN A 100 -4.85 12.49 8.05
CA ASN A 100 -5.97 13.42 8.23
C ASN A 100 -6.11 14.44 7.10
N GLU A 101 -5.22 14.42 6.09
CA GLU A 101 -5.36 15.27 4.90
C GLU A 101 -6.70 14.99 4.20
N LYS A 102 -7.36 16.04 3.70
CA LYS A 102 -8.73 15.98 3.19
C LYS A 102 -8.88 15.00 2.03
N LYS A 103 -7.97 15.02 1.05
CA LYS A 103 -8.01 14.09 -0.10
C LYS A 103 -7.63 12.68 0.33
N PHE A 104 -6.65 12.53 1.22
CA PHE A 104 -6.31 11.22 1.77
C PHE A 104 -7.52 10.55 2.43
N LYS A 105 -8.20 11.26 3.34
CA LYS A 105 -9.43 10.75 3.99
C LYS A 105 -10.55 10.50 3.01
N HIS A 106 -10.75 11.39 2.04
CA HIS A 106 -11.78 11.22 1.03
C HIS A 106 -11.61 9.92 0.24
N TYR A 107 -10.38 9.59 -0.17
CA TYR A 107 -10.13 8.38 -0.96
C TYR A 107 -9.98 7.12 -0.11
N PHE A 108 -9.31 7.19 1.04
CA PHE A 108 -8.86 5.99 1.76
C PHE A 108 -9.54 5.81 3.12
N GLY A 109 -10.25 6.83 3.62
CA GLY A 109 -10.79 6.84 4.97
C GLY A 109 -9.69 6.92 6.02
N ASN A 110 -9.13 5.78 6.42
CA ASN A 110 -8.03 5.69 7.37
C ASN A 110 -7.07 4.53 7.01
N VAL A 111 -5.87 4.56 7.58
CA VAL A 111 -4.94 3.44 7.54
C VAL A 111 -5.50 2.28 8.36
N PHE A 112 -5.38 1.07 7.85
CA PHE A 112 -5.83 -0.13 8.54
C PHE A 112 -4.85 -1.28 8.45
N ALA A 113 -5.10 -2.30 9.27
CA ALA A 113 -4.41 -3.58 9.29
C ALA A 113 -5.43 -4.72 9.12
N LEU A 114 -5.09 -5.81 8.43
CA LEU A 114 -5.89 -7.04 8.38
C LEU A 114 -5.84 -7.75 9.74
N ASN A 115 -4.71 -7.61 10.44
CA ASN A 115 -4.41 -8.18 11.72
C ASN A 115 -3.70 -7.16 12.60
N LYS A 116 -4.07 -7.13 13.87
CA LYS A 116 -3.40 -6.32 14.90
C LYS A 116 -3.06 -7.15 16.13
N LEU A 117 -2.02 -6.74 16.85
CA LEU A 117 -1.67 -7.26 18.16
C LEU A 117 -2.75 -6.88 19.17
N LYS A 118 -2.98 -7.76 20.16
CA LYS A 118 -3.88 -7.46 21.29
C LYS A 118 -3.30 -6.42 22.24
N LYS A 119 -1.97 -6.43 22.39
CA LYS A 119 -1.20 -5.53 23.26
C LYS A 119 -0.20 -4.74 22.44
N ILE A 120 0.18 -3.58 22.95
CA ILE A 120 1.28 -2.79 22.38
C ILE A 120 2.55 -3.63 22.42
N PRO A 121 3.35 -3.67 21.33
CA PRO A 121 4.58 -4.44 21.29
C PRO A 121 5.59 -3.93 22.33
N GLN A 122 6.47 -4.83 22.80
CA GLN A 122 7.52 -4.48 23.75
C GLN A 122 8.43 -3.38 23.16
N GLY A 123 8.83 -2.42 24.01
CA GLY A 123 9.68 -1.30 23.62
C GLY A 123 8.94 -0.01 23.28
N PHE A 124 7.60 -0.01 23.32
CA PHE A 124 6.77 1.17 23.11
C PHE A 124 5.95 1.50 24.36
N ASP A 125 5.71 2.80 24.59
CA ASP A 125 4.90 3.26 25.71
C ASP A 125 3.44 2.81 25.55
N ALA A 126 2.86 2.27 26.64
CA ALA A 126 1.47 1.88 26.68
C ALA A 126 0.50 3.07 26.52
N ASN A 127 0.94 4.27 26.89
CA ASN A 127 0.19 5.52 26.80
C ASN A 127 0.56 6.36 25.56
N SER A 128 1.35 5.80 24.63
CA SER A 128 1.68 6.50 23.39
C SER A 128 0.41 6.97 22.67
N PRO A 129 0.36 8.22 22.17
CA PRO A 129 -0.78 8.68 21.37
C PRO A 129 -0.94 7.87 20.07
N ALA A 130 0.12 7.18 19.64
CA ALA A 130 0.13 6.28 18.49
C ALA A 130 -0.32 4.83 18.81
N ALA A 131 -0.66 4.52 20.06
CA ALA A 131 -0.88 3.16 20.58
C ALA A 131 -1.71 2.22 19.69
N GLU A 132 -2.76 2.72 19.02
CA GLU A 132 -3.58 1.90 18.12
C GLU A 132 -2.82 1.47 16.86
N TYR A 133 -2.03 2.37 16.27
CA TYR A 133 -1.23 2.08 15.07
C TYR A 133 -0.03 1.19 15.40
N LEU A 134 0.54 1.31 16.60
CA LEU A 134 1.65 0.46 17.04
C LEU A 134 1.28 -1.03 17.12
N LYS A 135 -0.02 -1.35 17.25
CA LYS A 135 -0.52 -2.72 17.24
C LYS A 135 -0.62 -3.32 15.84
N PHE A 136 -0.56 -2.52 14.78
CA PHE A 136 -0.79 -3.01 13.41
C PHE A 136 0.31 -3.97 12.97
N LYS A 137 -0.04 -5.02 12.23
CA LYS A 137 0.91 -5.96 11.62
C LYS A 137 1.22 -5.67 10.15
N GLU A 138 0.44 -4.77 9.57
CA GLU A 138 0.64 -4.21 8.24
C GLU A 138 -0.01 -2.83 8.23
N PHE A 139 0.47 -1.94 7.38
CA PHE A 139 -0.01 -0.57 7.29
C PHE A 139 -0.46 -0.34 5.87
N PHE A 140 -1.76 -0.32 5.62
CA PHE A 140 -2.25 -0.16 4.27
C PHE A 140 -3.50 0.71 4.17
N VAL A 141 -3.70 1.19 2.96
CA VAL A 141 -4.86 1.94 2.53
C VAL A 141 -5.45 1.27 1.30
N LYS A 142 -6.76 1.37 1.12
CA LYS A 142 -7.48 0.76 0.01
C LYS A 142 -8.57 1.70 -0.48
N HIS A 143 -8.65 1.86 -1.78
CA HIS A 143 -9.82 2.41 -2.47
C HIS A 143 -10.36 1.32 -3.40
N SER A 144 -11.62 0.94 -3.24
CA SER A 144 -12.28 -0.08 -4.08
C SER A 144 -12.97 0.57 -5.26
N PHE A 145 -13.02 -0.13 -6.39
CA PHE A 145 -13.72 0.30 -7.59
C PHE A 145 -14.79 -0.72 -7.98
N THR A 146 -15.86 -0.23 -8.59
CA THR A 146 -16.83 -1.03 -9.31
C THR A 146 -16.31 -1.39 -10.71
N ASP A 147 -16.85 -2.45 -11.32
CA ASP A 147 -16.45 -2.86 -12.67
C ASP A 147 -16.75 -1.78 -13.73
N SER A 148 -17.82 -0.99 -13.54
CA SER A 148 -18.15 0.10 -14.46
C SER A 148 -17.13 1.24 -14.40
N GLU A 149 -16.59 1.55 -13.21
CA GLU A 149 -15.54 2.55 -13.06
C GLU A 149 -14.23 2.08 -13.68
N VAL A 150 -13.87 0.81 -13.52
CA VAL A 150 -12.67 0.22 -14.11
C VAL A 150 -12.73 0.21 -15.64
N CYS A 151 -13.90 -0.08 -16.20
CA CYS A 151 -14.12 -0.11 -17.64
C CYS A 151 -14.36 1.28 -18.26
N ALA A 152 -14.43 2.34 -17.44
CA ALA A 152 -14.65 3.69 -17.94
C ALA A 152 -13.41 4.21 -18.70
N PRO A 153 -13.59 5.00 -19.78
CA PRO A 153 -12.47 5.50 -20.58
C PRO A 153 -11.55 6.43 -19.79
N ASP A 154 -12.04 7.05 -18.72
CA ASP A 154 -11.32 7.97 -17.84
C ASP A 154 -10.76 7.30 -16.57
N PHE A 155 -10.73 5.97 -16.52
CA PHE A 155 -10.29 5.24 -15.32
C PHE A 155 -8.86 5.60 -14.91
N LEU A 156 -7.95 5.79 -15.87
CA LEU A 156 -6.57 6.16 -15.58
C LEU A 156 -6.50 7.54 -14.92
N GLU A 157 -7.25 8.50 -15.41
CA GLU A 157 -7.34 9.87 -14.90
C GLU A 157 -7.90 9.88 -13.47
N ARG A 158 -8.82 8.97 -13.14
CA ARG A 158 -9.35 8.80 -11.77
C ARG A 158 -8.32 8.26 -10.79
N LEU A 159 -7.36 7.44 -11.25
CA LEU A 159 -6.31 6.88 -10.39
C LEU A 159 -5.28 7.94 -9.96
N LEU A 160 -4.95 8.90 -10.82
CA LEU A 160 -3.83 9.83 -10.57
C LEU A 160 -4.00 10.70 -9.32
N PRO A 161 -5.18 11.31 -9.05
CA PRO A 161 -5.43 12.03 -7.80
C PRO A 161 -5.27 11.15 -6.56
N MET A 162 -5.67 9.88 -6.64
CA MET A 162 -5.57 8.92 -5.54
C MET A 162 -4.11 8.55 -5.28
N CYS A 163 -3.32 8.25 -6.33
CA CYS A 163 -1.88 8.02 -6.20
C CYS A 163 -1.15 9.23 -5.61
N ARG A 164 -1.55 10.45 -5.99
CA ARG A 164 -0.99 11.68 -5.44
C ARG A 164 -1.34 11.87 -3.96
N ALA A 165 -2.58 11.60 -3.57
CA ALA A 165 -3.01 11.65 -2.17
C ALA A 165 -2.33 10.58 -1.30
N MET A 166 -2.03 9.41 -1.89
CA MET A 166 -1.35 8.30 -1.22
C MET A 166 0.16 8.53 -1.05
N LYS A 167 0.78 9.36 -1.90
CA LYS A 167 2.24 9.53 -1.94
C LYS A 167 2.86 9.90 -0.58
N PRO A 168 2.37 10.90 0.19
CA PRO A 168 3.00 11.26 1.46
C PRO A 168 3.00 10.11 2.48
N PHE A 169 1.97 9.26 2.47
CA PHE A 169 1.91 8.06 3.30
C PHE A 169 2.94 7.02 2.88
N ASN A 170 3.09 6.79 1.57
CA ASN A 170 4.16 5.91 1.06
C ASN A 170 5.55 6.45 1.39
N ASP A 171 5.76 7.76 1.28
CA ASP A 171 7.03 8.42 1.58
C ASP A 171 7.40 8.26 3.06
N PHE A 172 6.43 8.50 3.97
CA PHE A 172 6.62 8.33 5.41
C PHE A 172 7.01 6.89 5.78
N LEU A 173 6.37 5.91 5.16
CA LEU A 173 6.72 4.51 5.37
C LEU A 173 8.11 4.18 4.79
N ASN A 174 8.43 4.71 3.62
CA ASN A 174 9.70 4.46 2.95
C ASN A 174 10.88 5.12 3.67
N SER A 175 10.70 6.30 4.26
CA SER A 175 11.74 6.90 5.11
C SER A 175 12.03 6.02 6.32
N ALA A 176 11.02 5.41 6.94
CA ALA A 176 11.25 4.47 8.04
C ALA A 176 11.99 3.19 7.61
N LEU A 177 11.90 2.78 6.35
CA LEU A 177 12.50 1.52 5.87
C LEU A 177 13.92 1.70 5.29
N LEU A 178 14.31 2.91 4.94
CA LEU A 178 15.61 3.21 4.32
C LEU A 178 16.67 3.69 5.32
N TYR A 179 16.29 3.95 6.56
CA TYR A 179 17.15 4.31 7.69
C TYR A 179 17.02 3.27 8.81
#